data_AF-A0A6A4F4N3-F1
#
_entry.id   AF-A0A6A4F4N3-F1
#
_cell.length_a   1.000
_cell.length_b   1.000
_cell.length_c   1.000
_cell.angle_alpha   90.00
_cell.angle_beta   90.00
_cell.angle_gamma   90.00
#
_symmetry.space_group_name_H-M   'P 1'
#
loop_
_entity.id
_entity.type
_entity.pdbx_description
1 polymer ?
#
loop_
_entity_poly.entity_id
_entity_poly.type
_entity_poly.pdbx_seq_one_letter_code
_entity_poly.pdbx_strand_id
1 'polypeptide(L)'
;MATVLGPKEINTRKFTGWQEQGRALGLIWDTRAGTVTIPEDKTVKAQNRVQSLLNESRTTKTNLLRLVGSLRHVASCSPPARAFYQRLIAPATTARRHGRHQLTADVLEDLKWFRAILVHHDRFNGIPVSQFAGMTTSMVNMQFGRRSLRSGTSAPPIYPAPFSGRH
;
A
#
# COMPACT_ATOMS: atom_id res chain seq x y z
N MET A 1 18.30 21.93 6.39
CA MET A 1 18.80 21.98 5.01
C MET A 1 17.98 20.99 4.19
N ALA A 2 17.25 21.44 3.18
CA ALA A 2 16.47 20.57 2.30
C ALA A 2 17.28 20.33 1.02
N THR A 3 17.68 19.10 0.77
CA THR A 3 18.32 18.71 -0.49
C THR A 3 17.27 18.75 -1.60
N VAL A 4 17.36 19.74 -2.48
CA VAL A 4 16.51 19.82 -3.67
C VAL A 4 17.09 18.85 -4.69
N LEU A 5 16.33 17.80 -4.99
CA LEU A 5 16.80 16.81 -5.94
C LEU A 5 16.72 17.36 -7.37
N GLY A 6 17.81 17.26 -8.12
CA GLY A 6 17.93 17.74 -9.50
C GLY A 6 17.23 16.81 -10.51
N PRO A 7 16.93 17.27 -11.73
CA PRO A 7 16.27 16.48 -12.78
C PRO A 7 16.97 15.14 -13.11
N LYS A 8 18.28 15.05 -12.84
CA LYS A 8 19.12 13.86 -13.05
C LYS A 8 19.04 12.81 -11.93
N GLU A 9 18.42 13.13 -10.80
CA GLU A 9 18.27 12.21 -9.67
C GLU A 9 16.99 11.38 -9.74
N ILE A 10 16.18 11.63 -10.78
CA ILE A 10 15.03 10.80 -11.11
C ILE A 10 15.54 9.46 -11.66
N ASN A 11 15.30 8.39 -10.92
CA ASN A 11 15.65 7.03 -11.36
C ASN A 11 14.71 6.58 -12.49
N THR A 12 15.11 6.85 -13.74
CA THR A 12 14.36 6.52 -14.96
C THR A 12 14.11 5.02 -15.12
N ARG A 13 14.93 4.15 -14.51
CA ARG A 13 14.74 2.69 -14.56
C ARG A 13 13.52 2.21 -13.77
N LYS A 14 13.00 3.03 -12.86
CA LYS A 14 11.76 2.74 -12.11
C LYS A 14 10.51 3.26 -12.82
N PHE A 15 10.65 4.00 -13.91
CA PHE A 15 9.50 4.46 -14.70
C PHE A 15 8.98 3.27 -15.50
N THR A 16 7.77 2.87 -15.18
CA THR A 16 6.97 2.01 -16.04
C THR A 16 6.33 2.87 -17.12
N GLY A 17 6.26 2.35 -18.35
CA GLY A 17 5.46 2.98 -19.40
C GLY A 17 4.00 3.12 -18.97
N TRP A 18 3.23 3.92 -19.71
CA TRP A 18 1.79 3.99 -19.49
C TRP A 18 1.17 2.60 -19.62
N GLN A 19 0.51 2.14 -18.57
CA GLN A 19 -0.20 0.88 -18.52
C GLN A 19 -1.47 1.06 -17.70
N GLU A 20 -2.52 0.36 -18.11
CA GLU A 20 -3.80 0.36 -17.39
C GLU A 20 -3.76 -0.52 -16.13
N GLN A 21 -2.80 -1.44 -16.06
CA GLN A 21 -2.50 -2.23 -14.87
C GLN A 21 -1.06 -1.98 -14.43
N GLY A 22 -0.86 -1.72 -13.15
CA GLY A 22 0.45 -1.37 -12.62
C GLY A 22 0.63 -1.72 -11.15
N ARG A 23 1.88 -1.87 -10.71
CA ARG A 23 2.20 -2.14 -9.30
C ARG A 23 2.72 -0.88 -8.62
N ALA A 24 2.02 -0.42 -7.59
CA ALA A 24 2.42 0.74 -6.78
C ALA A 24 2.11 0.52 -5.31
N LEU A 25 3.01 0.96 -4.41
CA LEU A 25 2.96 0.65 -2.96
C LEU A 25 2.90 -0.86 -2.67
N GLY A 26 3.32 -1.65 -3.65
CA GLY A 26 3.21 -3.11 -3.67
C GLY A 26 1.78 -3.65 -3.71
N LEU A 27 0.81 -2.84 -4.11
CA LEU A 27 -0.53 -3.26 -4.52
C LEU A 27 -0.61 -3.28 -6.05
N ILE A 28 -1.55 -4.05 -6.61
CA ILE A 28 -1.87 -4.04 -8.04
C ILE A 28 -3.01 -3.05 -8.25
N TRP A 29 -2.85 -2.15 -9.20
CA TRP A 29 -3.81 -1.11 -9.55
C TRP A 29 -4.30 -1.39 -10.95
N ASP A 30 -5.62 -1.39 -11.13
CA ASP A 30 -6.27 -1.41 -12.44
C ASP A 30 -7.01 -0.08 -12.62
N THR A 31 -6.52 0.76 -13.52
CA THR A 31 -7.09 2.08 -13.79
C THR A 31 -8.32 2.01 -14.69
N ARG A 32 -8.53 0.90 -15.43
CA ARG A 32 -9.71 0.69 -16.28
C ARG A 32 -10.91 0.31 -15.42
N ALA A 33 -10.73 -0.66 -14.53
CA ALA A 33 -11.76 -1.08 -13.57
C ALA A 33 -11.87 -0.12 -12.37
N GLY A 34 -10.84 0.71 -12.13
CA GLY A 34 -10.80 1.60 -10.98
C GLY A 34 -10.65 0.83 -9.66
N THR A 35 -9.86 -0.24 -9.66
CA THR A 35 -9.72 -1.17 -8.54
C THR A 35 -8.28 -1.36 -8.07
N VAL A 36 -8.13 -1.75 -6.82
CA VAL A 36 -6.87 -2.10 -6.16
C VAL A 36 -6.95 -3.52 -5.61
N THR A 37 -5.96 -4.32 -5.94
CA THR A 37 -5.84 -5.72 -5.49
C THR A 37 -4.61 -5.88 -4.62
N ILE A 38 -4.75 -6.61 -3.51
CA ILE A 38 -3.61 -7.10 -2.76
C ILE A 38 -3.08 -8.34 -3.50
N PRO A 39 -1.80 -8.34 -3.93
CA PRO A 39 -1.18 -9.53 -4.49
C PRO A 39 -1.24 -10.73 -3.54
N GLU A 40 -1.54 -11.91 -4.07
CA GLU A 40 -1.69 -13.15 -3.30
C GLU A 40 -0.41 -13.52 -2.52
N ASP A 41 0.77 -13.23 -3.09
CA ASP A 41 2.05 -13.45 -2.40
C ASP A 41 2.11 -12.73 -1.04
N LYS A 42 1.42 -11.58 -0.91
CA LYS A 42 1.41 -10.79 0.32
C LYS A 42 0.40 -11.29 1.33
N THR A 43 -0.77 -11.73 0.87
CA THR A 43 -1.80 -12.25 1.76
C THR A 43 -1.39 -13.61 2.32
N VAL A 44 -0.82 -14.50 1.49
CA VAL A 44 -0.22 -15.78 1.92
C VAL A 44 0.91 -15.55 2.92
N LYS A 45 1.80 -14.58 2.65
CA LYS A 45 2.87 -14.23 3.59
C LYS A 45 2.35 -13.70 4.92
N ALA A 46 1.28 -12.90 4.91
CA ALA A 46 0.63 -12.43 6.12
C ALA A 46 0.01 -13.61 6.90
N GLN A 47 -0.70 -14.50 6.21
CA GLN A 47 -1.34 -15.68 6.78
C GLN A 47 -0.32 -16.60 7.47
N ASN A 48 0.79 -16.89 6.80
CA ASN A 48 1.87 -17.71 7.36
C ASN A 48 2.43 -17.11 8.65
N ARG A 49 2.64 -15.78 8.68
CA ARG A 49 3.16 -15.08 9.86
C ARG A 49 2.17 -15.05 11.02
N VAL A 50 0.88 -14.87 10.73
CA VAL A 50 -0.18 -14.97 11.74
C VAL A 50 -0.20 -16.37 12.34
N GLN A 51 -0.14 -17.41 11.49
CA GLN A 51 -0.15 -18.79 11.96
C GLN A 51 1.09 -19.14 12.80
N SER A 52 2.29 -18.70 12.38
CA SER A 52 3.51 -18.88 13.18
C SER A 52 3.40 -18.23 14.56
N LEU A 53 2.86 -17.01 14.63
CA LEU A 53 2.66 -16.29 15.89
C LEU A 53 1.60 -16.93 16.79
N LEU A 54 0.53 -17.49 16.23
CA LEU A 54 -0.48 -18.23 16.99
C LEU A 54 0.05 -19.56 17.55
N ASN A 55 1.00 -20.18 16.87
CA ASN A 55 1.63 -21.43 17.32
C ASN A 55 2.72 -21.18 18.39
N GLU A 56 3.27 -19.96 18.47
CA GLU A 56 4.28 -19.58 19.46
C GLU A 56 3.63 -18.95 20.70
N SER A 57 3.85 -19.52 21.89
CA SER A 57 3.36 -18.96 23.15
C SER A 57 4.05 -17.64 23.57
N ARG A 58 5.24 -17.37 23.01
CA ARG A 58 6.01 -16.16 23.27
C ARG A 58 6.67 -15.67 21.99
N THR A 59 6.56 -14.37 21.71
CA THR A 59 7.12 -13.77 20.50
C THR A 59 8.20 -12.75 20.80
N THR A 60 9.00 -12.39 19.79
CA THR A 60 9.98 -11.30 19.87
C THR A 60 9.41 -10.04 19.23
N LYS A 61 9.91 -8.87 19.65
CA LYS A 61 9.60 -7.58 19.01
C LYS A 61 9.81 -7.63 17.49
N THR A 62 10.88 -8.28 17.03
CA THR A 62 11.20 -8.43 15.62
C THR A 62 10.13 -9.22 14.86
N ASN A 63 9.65 -10.34 15.41
CA ASN A 63 8.60 -11.14 14.78
C ASN A 63 7.27 -10.37 14.74
N LEU A 64 6.94 -9.63 15.80
CA LEU A 64 5.75 -8.78 15.84
C LEU A 64 5.82 -7.64 14.81
N LEU A 65 6.96 -6.95 14.69
CA LEU A 65 7.17 -5.91 13.67
C LEU A 65 7.16 -6.49 12.24
N ARG A 66 7.68 -7.69 12.04
CA ARG A 66 7.56 -8.40 10.75
C ARG A 66 6.10 -8.66 10.42
N LEU A 67 5.30 -9.14 11.38
CA LEU A 67 3.86 -9.35 11.19
C LEU A 67 3.15 -8.05 10.82
N VAL A 68 3.36 -6.99 11.60
CA VAL A 68 2.80 -5.65 11.34
C VAL A 68 3.16 -5.21 9.92
N GLY A 69 4.42 -5.34 9.51
CA GLY A 69 4.84 -5.02 8.15
C GLY A 69 4.08 -5.78 7.05
N SER A 70 3.77 -7.06 7.25
CA SER A 70 2.96 -7.84 6.30
C SER A 70 1.47 -7.48 6.31
N LEU A 71 0.90 -7.15 7.47
CA LEU A 71 -0.51 -6.80 7.62
C LEU A 71 -0.83 -5.39 7.10
N ARG A 72 0.17 -4.53 6.90
CA ARG A 72 -0.01 -3.15 6.41
C ARG A 72 -0.88 -3.05 5.16
N HIS A 73 -0.72 -3.98 4.20
CA HIS A 73 -1.51 -3.97 2.97
C HIS A 73 -2.99 -4.28 3.23
N VAL A 74 -3.25 -5.27 4.08
CA VAL A 74 -4.60 -5.66 4.51
C VAL A 74 -5.28 -4.51 5.24
N ALA A 75 -4.57 -3.86 6.16
CA ALA A 75 -5.06 -2.72 6.92
C ALA A 75 -5.32 -1.47 6.04
N SER A 76 -4.60 -1.31 4.93
CA SER A 76 -4.84 -0.20 3.99
C SER A 76 -6.12 -0.40 3.16
N CYS A 77 -6.55 -1.64 3.03
CA CYS A 77 -7.63 -2.08 2.14
C CYS A 77 -8.93 -2.43 2.88
N SER A 78 -8.92 -2.47 4.22
CA SER A 78 -10.05 -2.87 5.05
C SER A 78 -10.13 -2.06 6.35
N PRO A 79 -11.22 -1.30 6.59
CA PRO A 79 -11.43 -0.53 7.81
C PRO A 79 -11.42 -1.37 9.10
N PRO A 80 -12.10 -2.54 9.18
CA PRO A 80 -12.04 -3.34 10.40
C PRO A 80 -10.62 -3.86 10.64
N ALA A 81 -9.91 -4.29 9.58
CA ALA A 81 -8.52 -4.71 9.70
C ALA A 81 -7.62 -3.60 10.24
N ARG A 82 -7.91 -2.33 9.93
CA ARG A 82 -7.15 -1.19 10.42
C ARG A 82 -7.26 -1.00 11.94
N ALA A 83 -8.44 -1.19 12.53
CA ALA A 83 -8.63 -1.08 13.98
C ALA A 83 -7.80 -2.14 14.73
N PHE A 84 -7.87 -3.39 14.29
CA PHE A 84 -7.07 -4.49 14.83
C PHE A 84 -5.57 -4.28 14.60
N TYR A 85 -5.20 -3.77 13.44
CA TYR A 85 -3.81 -3.44 13.11
C TYR A 85 -3.22 -2.36 14.02
N GLN A 86 -3.99 -1.32 14.36
CA GLN A 86 -3.55 -0.27 15.29
C GLN A 86 -3.31 -0.82 16.70
N ARG A 87 -4.17 -1.72 17.17
CA ARG A 87 -4.00 -2.43 18.44
C ARG A 87 -2.74 -3.30 18.46
N LEU A 88 -2.34 -3.88 17.32
CA LEU A 88 -1.08 -4.63 17.20
C LEU A 88 0.17 -3.74 17.18
N ILE A 89 0.09 -2.51 16.66
CA ILE A 89 1.24 -1.59 16.61
C ILE A 89 1.65 -1.13 18.00
N ALA A 90 0.70 -0.81 18.89
CA ALA A 90 0.98 -0.32 20.23
C ALA A 90 1.93 -1.22 21.06
N PRO A 91 1.69 -2.54 21.18
CA PRO A 91 2.64 -3.45 21.83
C PRO A 91 3.92 -3.64 20.99
N ALA A 92 3.85 -3.57 19.66
CA ALA A 92 5.03 -3.71 18.80
C ALA A 92 6.03 -2.57 18.96
N THR A 93 5.59 -1.34 19.22
CA THR A 93 6.47 -0.18 19.42
C THR A 93 7.01 -0.13 20.85
N THR A 94 6.18 -0.45 21.84
CA THR A 94 6.51 -0.39 23.28
C THR A 94 7.27 -1.60 23.82
N ALA A 95 7.23 -2.74 23.14
CA ALA A 95 7.96 -3.93 23.56
C ALA A 95 9.46 -3.66 23.75
N ARG A 96 10.04 -4.22 24.84
CA ARG A 96 11.49 -4.25 25.04
C ARG A 96 12.21 -4.75 23.79
N ARG A 97 13.34 -4.10 23.45
CA ARG A 97 14.13 -4.37 22.24
C ARG A 97 14.64 -5.81 22.17
N HIS A 98 14.93 -6.40 23.33
CA HIS A 98 15.42 -7.76 23.48
C HIS A 98 14.49 -8.55 24.42
N GLY A 99 14.39 -9.86 24.19
CA GLY A 99 13.56 -10.78 24.96
C GLY A 99 12.34 -11.30 24.20
N ARG A 100 11.69 -12.30 24.80
CA ARG A 100 10.42 -12.86 24.35
C ARG A 100 9.30 -12.39 25.28
N HIS A 101 8.16 -12.05 24.71
CA HIS A 101 7.02 -11.42 25.38
C HIS A 101 5.80 -12.31 25.13
N GLN A 102 4.97 -12.49 26.15
CA GLN A 102 3.69 -13.17 25.97
C GLN A 102 2.71 -12.23 25.27
N LEU A 103 1.94 -12.79 24.34
CA LEU A 103 0.84 -12.09 23.70
C LEU A 103 -0.32 -12.01 24.70
N THR A 104 -0.93 -10.83 24.82
CA THR A 104 -2.16 -10.67 25.60
C THR A 104 -3.32 -11.40 24.90
N ALA A 105 -4.34 -11.79 25.67
CA ALA A 105 -5.52 -12.46 25.12
C ALA A 105 -6.17 -11.65 23.98
N ASP A 106 -6.27 -10.32 24.14
CA ASP A 106 -6.82 -9.41 23.12
C ASP A 106 -6.06 -9.47 21.79
N VAL A 107 -4.73 -9.55 21.86
CA VAL A 107 -3.88 -9.65 20.67
C VAL A 107 -4.04 -11.02 20.02
N LEU A 108 -4.21 -12.09 20.80
CA LEU A 108 -4.47 -13.43 20.25
C LEU A 108 -5.81 -13.48 19.52
N GLU A 109 -6.86 -12.85 20.05
CA GLU A 109 -8.15 -12.74 19.37
C GLU A 109 -8.04 -11.94 18.07
N ASP A 110 -7.26 -10.84 18.05
CA ASP A 110 -6.99 -10.09 16.82
C ASP A 110 -6.30 -10.96 15.77
N LEU A 111 -5.31 -11.76 16.19
CA LEU A 111 -4.61 -12.67 15.29
C LEU A 111 -5.54 -13.76 14.75
N LYS A 112 -6.46 -14.29 15.56
CA LYS A 112 -7.49 -15.24 15.09
C LYS A 112 -8.43 -14.59 14.08
N TRP A 113 -8.83 -13.35 14.32
CA TRP A 113 -9.63 -12.58 13.37
C TRP A 113 -8.89 -12.37 12.04
N PHE A 114 -7.60 -11.98 12.09
CA PHE A 114 -6.76 -11.84 10.90
C PHE A 114 -6.61 -13.16 10.15
N ARG A 115 -6.46 -14.28 10.87
CA ARG A 115 -6.42 -15.61 10.23
C ARG A 115 -7.72 -15.90 9.48
N ALA A 116 -8.88 -15.61 10.06
CA ALA A 116 -10.17 -15.85 9.43
C ALA A 116 -10.36 -15.02 8.15
N ILE A 117 -10.04 -13.72 8.20
CA ILE A 117 -10.22 -12.85 7.01
C ILE A 117 -9.19 -13.16 5.91
N LEU A 118 -7.97 -13.55 6.27
CA LEU A 118 -6.91 -13.88 5.32
C LEU A 118 -7.17 -15.19 4.58
N VAL A 119 -8.06 -16.06 5.03
CA VAL A 119 -8.48 -17.24 4.25
C VAL A 119 -9.27 -16.81 3.01
N HIS A 120 -9.98 -15.70 3.08
CA HIS A 120 -10.81 -15.16 2.00
C HIS A 120 -10.03 -14.15 1.15
N HIS A 121 -8.99 -14.63 0.45
CA HIS A 121 -8.12 -13.80 -0.39
C HIS A 121 -8.88 -13.05 -1.50
N ASP A 122 -9.98 -13.63 -1.98
CA ASP A 122 -10.89 -13.06 -2.98
C ASP A 122 -11.45 -11.70 -2.55
N ARG A 123 -11.67 -11.49 -1.25
CA ARG A 123 -12.20 -10.23 -0.70
C ARG A 123 -11.24 -9.06 -0.84
N PHE A 124 -9.96 -9.33 -1.10
CA PHE A 124 -8.93 -8.33 -1.30
C PHE A 124 -8.57 -8.14 -2.78
N ASN A 125 -9.30 -8.79 -3.68
CA ASN A 125 -9.17 -8.65 -5.12
C ASN A 125 -10.23 -7.67 -5.65
N GLY A 126 -9.79 -6.58 -6.26
CA GLY A 126 -10.69 -5.66 -6.95
C GLY A 126 -11.37 -4.62 -6.06
N ILE A 127 -10.71 -4.14 -5.00
CA ILE A 127 -11.29 -3.12 -4.10
C ILE A 127 -11.42 -1.79 -4.85
N PRO A 128 -12.60 -1.16 -4.92
CA PRO A 128 -12.76 0.12 -5.60
C PRO A 128 -11.80 1.18 -5.05
N VAL A 129 -11.15 1.96 -5.93
CA VAL A 129 -10.21 3.01 -5.54
C VAL A 129 -10.91 4.08 -4.69
N SER A 130 -12.20 4.34 -4.89
CA SER A 130 -13.00 5.25 -4.05
C SER A 130 -13.08 4.77 -2.60
N GLN A 131 -13.33 3.47 -2.42
CA GLN A 131 -13.35 2.80 -1.13
C GLN A 131 -11.96 2.83 -0.48
N PHE A 132 -10.91 2.51 -1.24
CA PHE A 132 -9.52 2.60 -0.77
C PHE A 132 -9.15 4.04 -0.35
N ALA A 133 -9.48 5.05 -1.15
CA ALA A 133 -9.19 6.45 -0.86
C ALA A 133 -9.88 6.92 0.44
N GLY A 134 -11.16 6.57 0.62
CA GLY A 134 -11.90 6.85 1.86
C GLY A 134 -11.26 6.23 3.10
N MET A 135 -10.57 5.10 2.94
CA MET A 135 -9.83 4.44 4.03
C MET A 135 -8.48 5.06 4.34
N THR A 136 -7.87 5.83 3.42
CA THR A 136 -6.54 6.42 3.63
C THR A 136 -6.53 7.66 4.52
N THR A 137 -7.71 8.14 4.93
CA THR A 137 -7.84 9.25 5.88
C THR A 137 -7.18 8.85 7.21
N SER A 138 -6.03 9.47 7.49
CA SER A 138 -5.31 9.57 8.78
C SER A 138 -4.33 8.44 9.19
N MET A 139 -3.09 8.48 8.71
CA MET A 139 -1.90 8.34 9.61
C MET A 139 -0.56 8.64 8.92
N VAL A 140 -0.53 8.71 7.60
CA VAL A 140 0.55 9.34 6.83
C VAL A 140 -0.14 10.12 5.72
N ASN A 141 0.17 11.41 5.56
CA ASN A 141 -0.27 12.18 4.41
C ASN A 141 0.22 11.48 3.13
N MET A 142 -0.62 10.63 2.55
CA MET A 142 -0.43 10.13 1.20
C MET A 142 -0.95 11.23 0.29
N GLN A 143 -0.17 12.30 0.16
CA GLN A 143 -0.44 13.34 -0.83
C GLN A 143 -0.27 12.70 -2.20
N PHE A 144 -1.39 12.31 -2.80
CA PHE A 144 -1.46 12.22 -4.24
C PHE A 144 -1.10 13.61 -4.77
N GLY A 145 0.05 13.72 -5.42
CA GLY A 145 0.39 14.88 -6.23
C GLY A 145 -0.64 14.97 -7.35
N ARG A 146 -1.79 15.58 -7.08
CA ARG A 146 -2.66 16.12 -8.11
C ARG A 146 -1.84 17.17 -8.82
N ARG A 147 -1.21 16.80 -9.94
CA ARG A 147 -0.81 17.79 -10.93
C ARG A 147 -2.10 18.43 -11.42
N SER A 148 -2.50 19.48 -10.73
CA SER A 148 -3.44 20.46 -11.24
C SER A 148 -2.82 20.99 -12.53
N LEU A 149 -3.28 20.49 -13.68
CA LEU A 149 -3.19 21.23 -14.93
C LEU A 149 -4.04 22.49 -14.73
N ARG A 150 -3.45 23.53 -14.16
CA ARG A 150 -4.00 24.87 -14.30
C ARG A 150 -3.70 25.28 -15.74
N SER A 151 -4.77 25.38 -16.50
CA SER A 151 -4.85 26.17 -17.72
C SER A 151 -4.27 27.56 -17.50
N GLY A 152 -3.43 28.00 -18.44
CA GLY A 152 -2.99 29.39 -18.54
C GLY A 152 -1.52 29.50 -18.89
N THR A 153 -1.20 29.46 -20.19
CA THR A 153 -0.63 30.61 -20.95
C THR A 153 -0.21 30.09 -22.32
N SER A 154 -0.68 30.79 -23.35
CA SER A 154 -0.49 30.54 -24.78
C SER A 154 0.96 30.33 -25.20
N ALA A 155 1.19 29.29 -26.01
CA ALA A 155 2.35 29.20 -26.91
C ALA A 155 1.81 28.88 -28.33
N PRO A 156 2.36 29.49 -29.39
CA PRO A 156 1.79 29.44 -30.74
C PRO A 156 1.99 28.05 -31.38
N PRO A 157 1.09 27.64 -32.30
CA PRO A 157 1.21 26.35 -32.96
C PRO A 157 2.28 26.43 -34.06
N ILE A 158 3.36 25.66 -33.91
CA ILE A 158 4.26 25.34 -35.02
C ILE A 158 3.65 24.14 -35.74
N TYR A 159 2.83 24.41 -36.76
CA TYR A 159 2.52 23.42 -37.80
C TYR A 159 3.45 23.68 -38.99
N PRO A 160 4.15 22.66 -39.53
CA PRO A 160 4.70 22.75 -40.87
C PRO A 160 3.57 22.64 -41.90
N ALA A 161 3.51 23.61 -42.83
CA ALA A 161 2.56 23.62 -43.94
C ALA A 161 2.88 22.49 -44.94
N PRO A 162 1.86 21.84 -45.55
CA PRO A 162 2.09 20.94 -46.67
C PRO A 162 2.39 21.75 -47.93
N PHE A 163 3.48 21.37 -48.61
CA PHE A 163 3.79 21.75 -49.98
C PHE A 163 2.61 21.41 -50.91
N SER A 164 1.97 22.40 -51.52
CA SER A 164 1.15 22.23 -52.72
C SER A 164 1.85 22.92 -53.89
N GLY A 165 2.29 22.13 -54.88
CA GLY A 165 2.93 22.62 -56.09
C GLY A 165 1.95 22.99 -57.21
N ARG A 166 2.48 23.78 -58.16
CA ARG A 166 2.07 24.03 -59.56
C ARG A 166 0.66 24.61 -59.75
N HIS A 167 0.42 25.61 -60.59
CA HIS A 167 1.01 25.98 -61.88
C HIS A 167 1.12 27.51 -62.01
#